data_AF-A0A7V4N3F0-F1
#
_entry.id   AF-A0A7V4N3F0-F1
#
_cell.length_a   1.000
_cell.length_b   1.000
_cell.length_c   1.000
_cell.angle_alpha   90.00
_cell.angle_beta   90.00
_cell.angle_gamma   90.00
#
_symmetry.space_group_name_H-M   'P 1'
#
loop_
_entity.id
_entity.type
_entity.pdbx_description
1 polymer ?
#
loop_
_entity_poly.entity_id
_entity_poly.type
_entity_poly.pdbx_seq_one_letter_code
_entity_poly.pdbx_strand_id
1 'polypeptide(L)'
;MLKLSLSQIEVKDDLKINLQKIKDFIKISKGELVIFPELALTSYKFNFLSFSQEIIDSALQEIQKLTNTYKKSVLIGAPFYKNNQIYNATYFISSQKIEVVAEKFLLFPGIDKNFSPGKRRKIIEMNGFRLGVVICFELRSPEIIRNLIKEGMDILVVVAQWPEARLNHWESLLKVRAVENQIFVVGVNAISEIDNIKMLGKSLAFSPLGNSLSEKSEKEKILEVIIPKEKEKIPYPFKTPYLEFSEKIKSIEEVKQLIKKRREKGQIMVFTNGCFDILHVGHVHYLSSARSLGDFLVVGVNSDESVKKIKGPLRPINSERERAYTLSALECVDYIVFFDEETPENLIKELKPDILVKGADWEEEKIVGATFVKSYGGKVERVPFKFDVSTTKIIEKILKIYKD
;
A
#
# COMPACT_ATOMS: atom_id res chain seq x y z
N MET A 1 15.51 -4.47 -24.50
CA MET A 1 15.85 -5.11 -23.21
C MET A 1 16.49 -4.09 -22.30
N LEU A 2 16.62 -4.40 -21.02
CA LEU A 2 17.38 -3.63 -20.05
C LEU A 2 18.33 -4.58 -19.29
N LYS A 3 19.62 -4.24 -19.21
CA LYS A 3 20.61 -5.04 -18.48
C LYS A 3 20.84 -4.50 -17.07
N LEU A 4 20.72 -5.35 -16.06
CA LEU A 4 20.86 -5.01 -14.65
C LEU A 4 22.06 -5.77 -14.05
N SER A 5 22.82 -5.09 -13.19
CA SER A 5 23.86 -5.71 -12.37
C SER A 5 23.47 -5.63 -10.91
N LEU A 6 23.09 -6.76 -10.32
CA LEU A 6 22.73 -6.87 -8.91
C LEU A 6 24.01 -7.06 -8.09
N SER A 7 24.42 -6.02 -7.37
CA SER A 7 25.69 -6.01 -6.64
C SER A 7 25.50 -6.57 -5.24
N GLN A 8 25.65 -7.89 -5.11
CA GLN A 8 25.68 -8.56 -3.82
C GLN A 8 27.05 -8.35 -3.19
N ILE A 9 27.17 -7.29 -2.40
CA ILE A 9 28.41 -6.89 -1.73
C ILE A 9 28.35 -7.18 -0.24
N GLU A 10 29.52 -7.44 0.32
CA GLU A 10 29.73 -7.38 1.75
C GLU A 10 29.82 -5.91 2.20
N VAL A 11 28.91 -5.50 3.08
CA VAL A 11 28.83 -4.15 3.63
C VAL A 11 29.53 -4.11 4.99
N LYS A 12 30.51 -3.22 5.14
CA LYS A 12 31.28 -2.99 6.38
C LYS A 12 30.78 -1.75 7.11
N ASP A 13 31.17 -1.59 8.36
CA ASP A 13 30.85 -0.41 9.18
C ASP A 13 31.78 0.79 8.91
N ASP A 14 32.27 0.92 7.66
CA ASP A 14 33.23 1.93 7.24
C ASP A 14 32.89 2.46 5.84
N LEU A 15 32.66 3.78 5.78
CA LEU A 15 32.25 4.45 4.55
C LEU A 15 33.31 4.41 3.45
N LYS A 16 34.60 4.52 3.80
CA LYS A 16 35.69 4.52 2.81
C LYS A 16 35.88 3.13 2.20
N ILE A 17 35.83 2.09 3.02
CA ILE A 17 35.92 0.69 2.57
C ILE A 17 34.76 0.37 1.63
N ASN A 18 33.53 0.72 2.06
CA ASN A 18 32.34 0.49 1.24
C ASN A 18 32.39 1.28 -0.08
N LEU A 19 32.72 2.57 -0.03
CA LEU A 19 32.82 3.43 -1.21
C LEU A 19 33.83 2.87 -2.23
N GLN A 20 35.00 2.44 -1.77
CA GLN A 20 36.00 1.83 -2.66
C GLN A 20 35.47 0.55 -3.30
N LYS A 21 34.82 -0.33 -2.52
CA LYS A 21 34.20 -1.56 -3.04
C LYS A 21 33.10 -1.27 -4.07
N ILE A 22 32.23 -0.30 -3.78
CA ILE A 22 31.17 0.15 -4.70
C ILE A 22 31.78 0.63 -6.02
N LYS A 23 32.82 1.46 -5.95
CA LYS A 23 33.54 1.95 -7.13
C LYS A 23 34.10 0.80 -7.97
N ASP A 24 34.66 -0.22 -7.33
CA ASP A 24 35.24 -1.37 -8.04
C ASP A 24 34.15 -2.25 -8.68
N PHE A 25 33.03 -2.47 -8.00
CA PHE A 25 31.86 -3.17 -8.55
C PHE A 25 31.27 -2.43 -9.76
N ILE A 26 31.19 -1.09 -9.72
CA ILE A 26 30.73 -0.29 -10.87
C ILE A 26 31.67 -0.47 -12.07
N LYS A 27 32.99 -0.58 -11.89
CA LYS A 27 33.92 -0.74 -13.01
C LYS A 27 33.72 -2.08 -13.72
N ILE A 28 33.54 -3.16 -12.97
CA ILE A 28 33.48 -4.53 -13.52
C ILE A 28 32.09 -4.99 -13.94
N SER A 29 31.02 -4.27 -13.54
CA SER A 29 29.64 -4.63 -13.90
C SER A 29 29.39 -4.55 -15.41
N LYS A 30 28.43 -5.34 -15.93
CA LYS A 30 28.08 -5.35 -17.36
C LYS A 30 26.73 -4.69 -17.65
N GLY A 31 25.91 -4.51 -16.63
CA GLY A 31 24.59 -3.89 -16.71
C GLY A 31 24.64 -2.38 -16.87
N GLU A 32 23.58 -1.85 -17.48
CA GLU A 32 23.36 -0.41 -17.67
C GLU A 32 22.92 0.25 -16.35
N LEU A 33 22.20 -0.50 -15.50
CA LEU A 33 21.85 -0.12 -14.14
C LEU A 33 22.53 -1.05 -13.14
N VAL A 34 23.38 -0.47 -12.29
CA VAL A 34 24.05 -1.17 -11.19
C VAL A 34 23.28 -0.90 -9.91
N ILE A 35 22.84 -1.95 -9.23
CA ILE A 35 21.96 -1.85 -8.06
C ILE A 35 22.71 -2.38 -6.85
N PHE A 36 22.83 -1.56 -5.80
CA PHE A 36 23.46 -1.89 -4.54
C PHE A 36 22.42 -2.09 -3.42
N PRO A 37 22.78 -2.83 -2.35
CA PRO A 37 21.87 -3.11 -1.23
C PRO A 37 21.47 -1.87 -0.42
N GLU A 38 20.56 -2.10 0.53
CA GLU A 38 20.17 -1.11 1.55
C GLU A 38 21.40 -0.68 2.38
N LEU A 39 21.53 0.64 2.64
CA LEU A 39 22.63 1.23 3.40
C LEU A 39 24.03 0.72 2.97
N ALA A 40 24.22 0.45 1.67
CA ALA A 40 25.47 -0.04 1.11
C ALA A 40 26.68 0.87 1.39
N LEU A 41 26.48 2.19 1.54
CA LEU A 41 27.56 3.11 1.87
C LEU A 41 28.01 3.03 3.34
N THR A 42 27.13 2.68 4.28
CA THR A 42 27.38 2.93 5.70
C THR A 42 27.17 1.73 6.62
N SER A 43 26.39 0.72 6.20
CA SER A 43 25.77 -0.26 7.10
C SER A 43 24.77 0.35 8.09
N TYR A 44 24.18 -0.50 8.94
CA TYR A 44 23.33 -0.13 10.07
C TYR A 44 24.08 0.24 11.35
N LYS A 45 25.36 -0.14 11.48
CA LYS A 45 26.18 0.14 12.67
C LYS A 45 26.98 1.43 12.57
N PHE A 46 26.80 2.16 11.47
CA PHE A 46 27.41 3.47 11.27
C PHE A 46 27.10 4.45 12.40
N ASN A 47 28.06 5.30 12.75
CA ASN A 47 27.83 6.38 13.70
C ASN A 47 27.11 7.56 13.01
N PHE A 48 25.81 7.39 12.75
CA PHE A 48 25.02 8.36 11.97
C PHE A 48 25.02 9.77 12.55
N LEU A 49 25.19 9.94 13.86
CA LEU A 49 25.18 11.25 14.53
C LEU A 49 26.49 12.04 14.32
N SER A 50 27.56 11.39 13.89
CA SER A 50 28.86 12.04 13.64
C SER A 50 29.08 12.39 12.17
N PHE A 51 28.03 12.28 11.34
CA PHE A 51 28.09 12.52 9.90
C PHE A 51 27.02 13.51 9.46
N SER A 52 27.23 14.12 8.30
CA SER A 52 26.34 15.10 7.70
C SER A 52 26.00 14.73 6.25
N GLN A 53 25.02 15.44 5.68
CA GLN A 53 24.68 15.25 4.27
C GLN A 53 25.87 15.56 3.35
N GLU A 54 26.74 16.53 3.68
CA GLU A 54 27.87 16.89 2.82
C GLU A 54 28.86 15.73 2.65
N ILE A 55 29.08 14.93 3.70
CA ILE A 55 29.96 13.76 3.62
C ILE A 55 29.35 12.68 2.72
N ILE A 56 28.04 12.46 2.83
CA ILE A 56 27.32 11.51 1.95
C ILE A 56 27.36 12.02 0.51
N ASP A 57 27.11 13.31 0.28
CA ASP A 57 27.13 13.93 -1.05
C ASP A 57 28.51 13.81 -1.71
N SER A 58 29.60 14.00 -0.95
CA SER A 58 30.96 13.80 -1.46
C SER A 58 31.16 12.36 -1.97
N ALA A 59 30.70 11.36 -1.22
CA ALA A 59 30.78 9.95 -1.63
C ALA A 59 29.92 9.66 -2.87
N LEU A 60 28.70 10.21 -2.93
CA LEU A 60 27.80 10.06 -4.08
C LEU A 60 28.36 10.74 -5.34
N GLN A 61 29.04 11.88 -5.21
CA GLN A 61 29.70 12.57 -6.31
C GLN A 61 30.89 11.77 -6.86
N GLU A 62 31.64 11.06 -6.01
CA GLU A 62 32.67 10.13 -6.49
C GLU A 62 32.08 8.98 -7.30
N ILE A 63 30.93 8.45 -6.90
CA ILE A 63 30.18 7.43 -7.64
C ILE A 63 29.67 8.02 -8.98
N GLN A 64 29.17 9.25 -8.97
CA GLN A 64 28.69 9.92 -10.18
C GLN A 64 29.78 10.15 -11.23
N LYS A 65 31.04 10.36 -10.82
CA LYS A 65 32.15 10.42 -11.78
C LYS A 65 32.28 9.11 -12.59
N LEU A 66 32.03 7.97 -11.95
CA LEU A 66 32.07 6.67 -12.61
C LEU A 66 30.86 6.42 -13.52
N THR A 67 29.68 6.95 -13.18
CA THR A 67 28.50 6.82 -14.06
C THR A 67 28.74 7.46 -15.42
N ASN A 68 29.46 8.59 -15.46
CA ASN A 68 29.87 9.24 -16.70
C ASN A 68 30.91 8.42 -17.48
N THR A 69 31.98 7.97 -16.82
CA THR A 69 33.07 7.22 -17.46
C THR A 69 32.61 5.88 -18.05
N TYR A 70 31.80 5.13 -17.30
CA TYR A 70 31.37 3.79 -17.69
C TYR A 70 30.00 3.77 -18.38
N LYS A 71 29.35 4.94 -18.55
CA LYS A 71 28.00 5.10 -19.13
C LYS A 71 26.97 4.19 -18.44
N LYS A 72 26.95 4.24 -17.11
CA LYS A 72 26.05 3.45 -16.24
C LYS A 72 25.17 4.36 -15.41
N SER A 73 24.04 3.84 -14.97
CA SER A 73 23.27 4.42 -13.85
C SER A 73 23.44 3.55 -12.61
N VAL A 74 23.25 4.13 -11.42
CA VAL A 74 23.42 3.44 -10.15
C VAL A 74 22.21 3.67 -9.25
N LEU A 75 21.73 2.61 -8.60
CA LEU A 75 20.86 2.67 -7.43
C LEU A 75 21.67 2.26 -6.20
N ILE A 76 21.65 3.08 -5.16
CA ILE A 76 22.44 2.81 -3.95
C ILE A 76 21.73 3.22 -2.67
N GLY A 77 21.72 2.32 -1.68
CA GLY A 77 21.22 2.60 -0.34
C GLY A 77 22.22 3.39 0.50
N ALA A 78 21.78 4.46 1.15
CA ALA A 78 22.59 5.31 2.02
C ALA A 78 21.69 6.17 2.95
N PRO A 79 22.21 6.71 4.05
CA PRO A 79 21.46 7.68 4.84
C PRO A 79 21.20 8.97 4.05
N PHE A 80 20.09 9.63 4.33
CA PHE A 80 19.77 10.96 3.85
C PHE A 80 19.45 11.87 5.03
N TYR A 81 20.21 12.96 5.17
CA TYR A 81 20.08 13.92 6.25
C TYR A 81 19.33 15.14 5.74
N LYS A 82 18.22 15.49 6.40
CA LYS A 82 17.43 16.67 6.06
C LYS A 82 16.68 17.16 7.29
N ASN A 83 16.73 18.46 7.56
CA ASN A 83 16.00 19.12 8.65
C ASN A 83 16.20 18.43 10.01
N ASN A 84 17.45 18.12 10.38
CA ASN A 84 17.83 17.38 11.60
C ASN A 84 17.22 15.98 11.73
N GLN A 85 16.69 15.41 10.64
CA GLN A 85 16.23 14.02 10.57
C GLN A 85 17.14 13.23 9.64
N ILE A 86 17.21 11.92 9.90
CA ILE A 86 17.99 10.96 9.12
C ILE A 86 16.99 9.96 8.53
N TYR A 87 17.08 9.69 7.25
CA TYR A 87 16.23 8.73 6.55
C TYR A 87 17.09 7.61 5.97
N ASN A 88 16.60 6.38 6.04
CA ASN A 88 17.17 5.26 5.29
C ASN A 88 16.66 5.39 3.85
N ALA A 89 17.56 5.70 2.92
CA ALA A 89 17.19 6.16 1.60
C ALA A 89 17.89 5.37 0.49
N THR A 90 17.29 5.39 -0.70
CA THR A 90 17.93 4.96 -1.94
C THR A 90 18.11 6.15 -2.87
N TYR A 91 19.32 6.29 -3.40
CA TYR A 91 19.69 7.30 -4.37
C TYR A 91 19.76 6.68 -5.76
N PHE A 92 19.24 7.40 -6.74
CA PHE A 92 19.51 7.17 -8.15
C PHE A 92 20.59 8.15 -8.60
N ILE A 93 21.62 7.61 -9.25
CA ILE A 93 22.77 8.36 -9.75
C ILE A 93 22.92 8.09 -11.24
N SER A 94 22.97 9.16 -12.01
CA SER A 94 23.23 9.15 -13.45
C SER A 94 24.30 10.19 -13.78
N SER A 95 24.75 10.25 -15.03
CA SER A 95 25.68 11.29 -15.48
C SER A 95 25.13 12.71 -15.32
N GLN A 96 23.80 12.88 -15.23
CA GLN A 96 23.15 14.19 -15.17
C GLN A 96 22.78 14.60 -13.75
N LYS A 97 22.43 13.65 -12.88
CA LYS A 97 21.88 13.95 -11.56
C LYS A 97 22.16 12.87 -10.52
N ILE A 98 22.17 13.30 -9.26
CA ILE A 98 22.03 12.48 -8.06
C ILE A 98 20.69 12.87 -7.43
N GLU A 99 19.82 11.91 -7.17
CA GLU A 99 18.52 12.17 -6.55
C GLU A 99 18.13 11.06 -5.57
N VAL A 100 17.55 11.44 -4.43
CA VAL A 100 16.87 10.46 -3.57
C VAL A 100 15.56 10.05 -4.24
N VAL A 101 15.39 8.75 -4.48
CA VAL A 101 14.23 8.16 -5.15
C VAL A 101 13.31 7.40 -4.20
N ALA A 102 13.82 6.93 -3.06
CA ALA A 102 13.02 6.29 -2.03
C ALA A 102 13.57 6.65 -0.65
N GLU A 103 12.67 6.89 0.30
CA GLU A 103 12.95 6.96 1.73
C GLU A 103 12.08 5.89 2.42
N LYS A 104 12.67 5.10 3.31
CA LYS A 104 12.00 3.98 3.98
C LYS A 104 10.89 4.52 4.90
N PHE A 105 9.66 4.14 4.61
CA PHE A 105 8.48 4.53 5.38
C PHE A 105 8.22 3.53 6.51
N LEU A 106 8.25 2.22 6.22
CA LEU A 106 8.06 1.17 7.22
C LEU A 106 9.41 0.82 7.87
N LEU A 107 9.68 1.48 9.00
CA LEU A 107 10.87 1.22 9.81
C LEU A 107 10.75 -0.12 10.54
N PHE A 108 11.86 -0.87 10.60
CA PHE A 108 11.98 -2.10 11.34
C PHE A 108 12.28 -1.81 12.82
N PRO A 109 11.41 -2.26 13.76
CA PRO A 109 11.62 -2.00 15.18
C PRO A 109 13.00 -2.45 15.69
N GLY A 110 13.64 -1.61 16.49
CA GLY A 110 14.95 -1.87 17.09
C GLY A 110 16.13 -1.50 16.18
N ILE A 111 16.17 -2.00 14.95
CA ILE A 111 17.31 -1.78 14.02
C ILE A 111 17.27 -0.35 13.44
N ASP A 112 16.11 0.14 13.02
CA ASP A 112 15.96 1.46 12.38
C ASP A 112 15.87 2.63 13.39
N LYS A 113 16.35 2.46 14.63
CA LYS A 113 16.17 3.43 15.74
C LYS A 113 16.70 4.84 15.47
N ASN A 114 17.68 4.97 14.57
CA ASN A 114 18.29 6.26 14.21
C ASN A 114 17.57 6.95 13.05
N PHE A 115 16.58 6.30 12.42
CA PHE A 115 15.91 6.79 11.22
C PHE A 115 14.51 7.30 11.52
N SER A 116 14.11 8.33 10.78
CA SER A 116 12.73 8.83 10.71
C SER A 116 11.99 8.17 9.54
N PRO A 117 10.67 7.95 9.65
CA PRO A 117 9.90 7.41 8.54
C PRO A 117 9.85 8.40 7.37
N GLY A 118 10.29 7.95 6.20
CA GLY A 118 10.29 8.70 4.96
C GLY A 118 8.95 8.69 4.24
N LYS A 119 8.74 9.64 3.33
CA LYS A 119 7.54 9.69 2.46
C LYS A 119 7.86 9.69 0.98
N ARG A 120 9.11 9.97 0.60
CA ARG A 120 9.51 10.07 -0.80
C ARG A 120 9.54 8.70 -1.44
N ARG A 121 8.87 8.58 -2.59
CA ARG A 121 9.01 7.46 -3.51
C ARG A 121 8.76 7.97 -4.93
N LYS A 122 9.71 7.74 -5.83
CA LYS A 122 9.66 8.19 -7.23
C LYS A 122 9.82 7.01 -8.18
N ILE A 123 9.03 7.01 -9.25
CA ILE A 123 9.25 6.13 -10.40
C ILE A 123 10.44 6.64 -11.21
N ILE A 124 11.36 5.75 -11.54
CA ILE A 124 12.51 6.01 -12.41
C ILE A 124 12.19 5.47 -13.79
N GLU A 125 12.42 6.26 -14.83
CA GLU A 125 12.23 5.82 -16.21
C GLU A 125 13.58 5.51 -16.84
N MET A 126 13.75 4.29 -17.36
CA MET A 126 14.99 3.88 -18.01
C MET A 126 14.73 2.87 -19.13
N ASN A 127 15.23 3.16 -20.33
CA ASN A 127 15.09 2.31 -21.52
C ASN A 127 13.65 1.89 -21.86
N GLY A 128 12.67 2.73 -21.49
CA GLY A 128 11.24 2.49 -21.66
C GLY A 128 10.59 1.65 -20.56
N PHE A 129 11.32 1.33 -19.48
CA PHE A 129 10.78 0.69 -18.28
C PHE A 129 10.59 1.70 -17.17
N ARG A 130 9.57 1.46 -16.33
CA ARG A 130 9.29 2.25 -15.14
C ARG A 130 9.65 1.44 -13.90
N LEU A 131 10.65 1.89 -13.16
CA LEU A 131 11.21 1.21 -12.00
C LEU A 131 10.70 1.87 -10.71
N GLY A 132 10.17 1.07 -9.80
CA GLY A 132 9.86 1.49 -8.43
C GLY A 132 10.80 0.83 -7.43
N VAL A 133 11.14 1.55 -6.35
CA VAL A 133 12.06 1.07 -5.32
C VAL A 133 11.35 0.94 -3.98
N VAL A 134 11.56 -0.20 -3.31
CA VAL A 134 11.18 -0.43 -1.91
C VAL A 134 12.40 -0.90 -1.11
N ILE A 135 12.40 -0.60 0.19
CA ILE A 135 13.58 -0.80 1.04
C ILE A 135 13.30 -1.91 2.06
N CYS A 136 13.99 -3.03 1.91
CA CYS A 136 14.06 -4.16 2.84
C CYS A 136 12.69 -4.60 3.38
N PHE A 137 12.37 -4.27 4.63
CA PHE A 137 11.15 -4.67 5.32
C PHE A 137 9.86 -4.30 4.57
N GLU A 138 9.90 -3.24 3.75
CA GLU A 138 8.78 -2.81 2.90
C GLU A 138 8.31 -3.89 1.91
N LEU A 139 9.16 -4.86 1.56
CA LEU A 139 8.77 -6.04 0.76
C LEU A 139 7.56 -6.78 1.35
N ARG A 140 7.38 -6.71 2.69
CA ARG A 140 6.25 -7.34 3.38
C ARG A 140 4.91 -6.63 3.14
N SER A 141 4.91 -5.37 2.70
CA SER A 141 3.69 -4.61 2.43
C SER A 141 3.30 -4.73 0.95
N PRO A 142 2.27 -5.54 0.62
CA PRO A 142 1.72 -5.54 -0.75
C PRO A 142 1.16 -4.17 -1.12
N GLU A 143 0.67 -3.37 -0.17
CA GLU A 143 -0.01 -2.09 -0.40
C GLU A 143 0.95 -1.03 -1.00
N ILE A 144 2.17 -0.93 -0.48
CA ILE A 144 3.19 -0.02 -1.03
C ILE A 144 3.44 -0.34 -2.50
N ILE A 145 3.56 -1.64 -2.81
CA ILE A 145 3.84 -2.13 -4.17
C ILE A 145 2.62 -1.92 -5.07
N ARG A 146 1.42 -2.15 -4.56
CA ARG A 146 0.17 -1.84 -5.28
C ARG A 146 0.03 -0.37 -5.60
N ASN A 147 0.52 0.56 -4.78
CA ASN A 147 0.53 1.98 -5.13
C ASN A 147 1.49 2.28 -6.29
N LEU A 148 2.69 1.68 -6.31
CA LEU A 148 3.62 1.80 -7.43
C LEU A 148 3.06 1.22 -8.74
N ILE A 149 2.26 0.16 -8.66
CA ILE A 149 1.57 -0.39 -9.83
C ILE A 149 0.53 0.59 -10.39
N LYS A 150 -0.14 1.39 -9.55
CA LYS A 150 -1.08 2.45 -10.01
C LYS A 150 -0.34 3.50 -10.80
N GLU A 151 0.86 3.81 -10.38
CA GLU A 151 1.75 4.70 -11.10
C GLU A 151 2.30 4.08 -12.38
N GLY A 152 2.08 2.78 -12.64
CA GLY A 152 2.45 2.12 -13.89
C GLY A 152 3.84 1.48 -13.90
N MET A 153 4.36 1.10 -12.73
CA MET A 153 5.63 0.36 -12.58
C MET A 153 5.67 -0.94 -13.40
N ASP A 154 6.80 -1.21 -14.06
CA ASP A 154 7.11 -2.45 -14.78
C ASP A 154 8.13 -3.33 -14.04
N ILE A 155 8.99 -2.72 -13.21
CA ILE A 155 10.05 -3.40 -12.47
C ILE A 155 10.05 -2.92 -11.02
N LEU A 156 9.90 -3.85 -10.08
CA LEU A 156 10.13 -3.59 -8.66
C LEU A 156 11.59 -3.90 -8.30
N VAL A 157 12.27 -2.91 -7.73
CA VAL A 157 13.61 -3.06 -7.14
C VAL A 157 13.47 -3.08 -5.62
N VAL A 158 13.99 -4.13 -5.00
CA VAL A 158 14.06 -4.28 -3.55
C VAL A 158 15.52 -4.23 -3.12
N VAL A 159 15.94 -3.19 -2.41
CA VAL A 159 17.28 -3.10 -1.82
C VAL A 159 17.21 -3.48 -0.35
N ALA A 160 18.06 -4.40 0.12
CA ALA A 160 17.89 -4.99 1.44
C ALA A 160 19.20 -5.34 2.17
N GLN A 161 19.14 -5.39 3.50
CA GLN A 161 19.98 -6.25 4.34
C GLN A 161 19.06 -7.22 5.09
N TRP A 162 18.64 -8.28 4.41
CA TRP A 162 17.67 -9.27 4.86
C TRP A 162 18.35 -10.47 5.52
N PRO A 163 17.93 -10.87 6.73
CA PRO A 163 18.66 -11.86 7.54
C PRO A 163 18.51 -13.29 7.03
N GLU A 164 19.56 -14.08 7.26
CA GLU A 164 19.66 -15.52 6.94
C GLU A 164 18.44 -16.31 7.45
N ALA A 165 18.07 -16.09 8.72
CA ALA A 165 16.97 -16.77 9.38
C ALA A 165 15.60 -16.59 8.69
N ARG A 166 15.49 -15.65 7.73
CA ARG A 166 14.26 -15.37 6.99
C ARG A 166 14.44 -15.43 5.48
N LEU A 167 15.46 -16.14 4.97
CA LEU A 167 15.70 -16.26 3.52
C LEU A 167 14.54 -16.90 2.76
N ASN A 168 13.83 -17.87 3.35
CA ASN A 168 12.62 -18.42 2.71
C ASN A 168 11.53 -17.35 2.53
N HIS A 169 11.40 -16.40 3.44
CA HIS A 169 10.48 -15.28 3.28
C HIS A 169 10.93 -14.32 2.18
N TRP A 170 12.23 -14.03 2.10
CA TRP A 170 12.81 -13.19 1.05
C TRP A 170 12.50 -13.75 -0.33
N GLU A 171 12.82 -15.02 -0.57
CA GLU A 171 12.56 -15.68 -1.85
C GLU A 171 11.06 -15.73 -2.18
N SER A 172 10.24 -16.15 -1.21
CA SER A 172 8.79 -16.29 -1.41
C SER A 172 8.13 -14.96 -1.73
N LEU A 173 8.46 -13.90 -0.97
CA LEU A 173 7.84 -12.60 -1.16
C LEU A 173 8.26 -11.98 -2.49
N LEU A 174 9.53 -12.01 -2.87
CA LEU A 174 9.97 -11.49 -4.18
C LEU A 174 9.22 -12.17 -5.33
N LYS A 175 9.12 -13.51 -5.30
CA LYS A 175 8.39 -14.28 -6.32
C LYS A 175 6.90 -13.93 -6.34
N VAL A 176 6.26 -13.86 -5.17
CA VAL A 176 4.84 -13.49 -5.06
C VAL A 176 4.60 -12.08 -5.57
N ARG A 177 5.47 -11.10 -5.28
CA ARG A 177 5.34 -9.74 -5.82
C ARG A 177 5.40 -9.72 -7.35
N ALA A 178 6.19 -10.58 -7.97
CA ALA A 178 6.25 -10.69 -9.41
C ALA A 178 4.93 -11.23 -9.97
N VAL A 179 4.46 -12.35 -9.42
CA VAL A 179 3.24 -13.05 -9.86
C VAL A 179 1.98 -12.24 -9.60
N GLU A 180 1.79 -11.71 -8.39
CA GLU A 180 0.53 -11.05 -8.04
C GLU A 180 0.33 -9.71 -8.75
N ASN A 181 1.43 -9.07 -9.21
CA ASN A 181 1.42 -7.77 -9.88
C ASN A 181 1.72 -7.85 -11.38
N GLN A 182 2.16 -9.01 -11.89
CA GLN A 182 2.53 -9.22 -13.30
C GLN A 182 3.66 -8.29 -13.77
N ILE A 183 4.72 -8.20 -12.97
CA ILE A 183 5.90 -7.36 -13.20
C ILE A 183 7.20 -8.14 -13.03
N PHE A 184 8.32 -7.56 -13.47
CA PHE A 184 9.63 -8.05 -13.06
C PHE A 184 9.93 -7.60 -11.63
N VAL A 185 10.58 -8.47 -10.86
CA VAL A 185 11.04 -8.14 -9.49
C VAL A 185 12.51 -8.48 -9.38
N VAL A 186 13.30 -7.55 -8.88
CA VAL A 186 14.72 -7.75 -8.56
C VAL A 186 14.96 -7.39 -7.10
N GLY A 187 15.61 -8.28 -6.37
CA GLY A 187 16.02 -8.10 -4.98
C GLY A 187 17.53 -8.13 -4.87
N VAL A 188 18.12 -7.07 -4.32
CA VAL A 188 19.56 -6.99 -4.04
C VAL A 188 19.76 -6.97 -2.54
N ASN A 189 20.35 -8.05 -2.03
CA ASN A 189 20.61 -8.24 -0.62
C ASN A 189 22.11 -8.17 -0.31
N ALA A 190 22.47 -7.53 0.79
CA ALA A 190 23.85 -7.45 1.27
C ALA A 190 24.35 -8.79 1.83
N ILE A 191 25.67 -8.91 1.87
CA ILE A 191 26.37 -9.78 2.82
C ILE A 191 26.81 -8.90 3.99
N SER A 192 26.53 -9.27 5.23
CA SER A 192 26.93 -8.49 6.40
C SER A 192 26.64 -9.27 7.68
N GLU A 193 27.10 -8.75 8.82
CA GLU A 193 26.72 -9.24 10.13
C GLU A 193 26.40 -8.05 11.04
N ILE A 194 25.19 -8.00 11.58
CA ILE A 194 24.72 -6.95 12.49
C ILE A 194 24.23 -7.63 13.76
N ASP A 195 24.91 -7.40 14.88
CA ASP A 195 24.53 -7.93 16.20
C ASP A 195 24.29 -9.45 16.19
N ASN A 196 25.25 -10.19 15.62
CA ASN A 196 25.22 -11.65 15.41
C ASN A 196 24.12 -12.15 14.44
N ILE A 197 23.41 -11.24 13.76
CA ILE A 197 22.47 -11.56 12.69
C ILE A 197 23.22 -11.47 11.37
N LYS A 198 23.31 -12.60 10.66
CA LYS A 198 23.99 -12.69 9.37
C LYS A 198 23.04 -12.39 8.22
N MET A 199 23.56 -11.70 7.23
CA MET A 199 22.98 -11.51 5.92
C MET A 199 23.88 -12.25 4.93
N LEU A 200 23.34 -13.22 4.20
CA LEU A 200 24.11 -14.08 3.28
C LEU A 200 23.93 -13.70 1.81
N GLY A 201 23.47 -12.48 1.51
CA GLY A 201 23.09 -12.13 0.15
C GLY A 201 21.85 -12.90 -0.31
N LYS A 202 21.98 -13.81 -1.27
CA LYS A 202 20.85 -14.39 -2.03
C LYS A 202 20.05 -13.31 -2.77
N SER A 203 20.74 -12.43 -3.48
CA SER A 203 20.11 -11.54 -4.46
C SER A 203 19.42 -12.37 -5.55
N LEU A 204 18.24 -11.94 -5.98
CA LEU A 204 17.33 -12.73 -6.81
C LEU A 204 16.59 -11.85 -7.81
N ALA A 205 16.21 -12.41 -8.96
CA ALA A 205 15.33 -11.78 -9.93
C ALA A 205 14.26 -12.75 -10.41
N PHE A 206 13.05 -12.24 -10.64
CA PHE A 206 11.91 -13.02 -11.12
C PHE A 206 11.20 -12.34 -12.30
N SER A 207 10.75 -13.15 -13.26
CA SER A 207 9.85 -12.70 -14.34
C SER A 207 8.41 -12.54 -13.80
N PRO A 208 7.50 -11.89 -14.56
CA PRO A 208 6.08 -11.79 -14.21
C PRO A 208 5.39 -13.13 -13.90
N LEU A 209 5.85 -14.23 -14.53
CA LEU A 209 5.38 -15.59 -14.25
C LEU A 209 5.96 -16.21 -12.97
N GLY A 210 6.88 -15.52 -12.30
CA GLY A 210 7.60 -16.02 -11.12
C GLY A 210 8.76 -16.96 -11.47
N ASN A 211 9.20 -17.00 -12.73
CA ASN A 211 10.39 -17.74 -13.14
C ASN A 211 11.65 -17.03 -12.67
N SER A 212 12.65 -17.78 -12.16
CA SER A 212 13.92 -17.18 -11.74
C SER A 212 14.70 -16.67 -12.95
N LEU A 213 15.19 -15.44 -12.87
CA LEU A 213 16.02 -14.78 -13.89
C LEU A 213 17.49 -14.63 -13.45
N SER A 214 17.81 -15.08 -12.23
CA SER A 214 19.17 -15.07 -11.70
C SER A 214 19.52 -16.40 -11.05
N GLU A 215 20.82 -16.66 -10.91
CA GLU A 215 21.33 -17.72 -10.05
C GLU A 215 21.21 -17.35 -8.56
N LYS A 216 21.32 -18.34 -7.67
CA LYS A 216 21.41 -18.12 -6.21
C LYS A 216 22.88 -18.13 -5.79
N SER A 217 23.30 -17.18 -4.96
CA SER A 217 24.65 -17.17 -4.41
C SER A 217 24.71 -16.61 -3.00
N GLU A 218 25.62 -17.17 -2.19
CA GLU A 218 25.98 -16.64 -0.87
C GLU A 218 27.35 -15.93 -0.89
N LYS A 219 28.01 -15.91 -2.05
CA LYS A 219 29.32 -15.28 -2.21
C LYS A 219 29.14 -13.83 -2.66
N GLU A 220 30.08 -12.98 -2.29
CA GLU A 220 30.17 -11.64 -2.84
C GLU A 220 30.40 -11.72 -4.35
N LYS A 221 29.46 -11.19 -5.14
CA LYS A 221 29.51 -11.18 -6.61
C LYS A 221 28.48 -10.24 -7.23
N ILE A 222 28.64 -9.99 -8.51
CA ILE A 222 27.60 -9.36 -9.34
C ILE A 222 26.78 -10.45 -10.00
N LEU A 223 25.45 -10.34 -9.93
CA LEU A 223 24.53 -11.15 -10.72
C LEU A 223 24.02 -10.30 -11.87
N GLU A 224 24.33 -10.73 -13.09
CA GLU A 224 23.88 -10.05 -14.31
C GLU A 224 22.50 -10.58 -14.72
N VAL A 225 21.53 -9.67 -14.87
CA VAL A 225 20.14 -10.00 -15.19
C VAL A 225 19.70 -9.22 -16.42
N ILE A 226 19.00 -9.88 -17.34
CA ILE A 226 18.47 -9.25 -18.56
C ILE A 226 16.94 -9.21 -18.46
N ILE A 227 16.38 -8.01 -18.56
CA ILE A 227 14.93 -7.79 -18.62
C ILE A 227 14.52 -7.60 -20.09
N PRO A 228 13.75 -8.52 -20.69
CA PRO A 228 13.31 -8.39 -22.08
C PRO A 228 12.32 -7.23 -22.24
N LYS A 229 12.36 -6.56 -23.40
CA LYS A 229 11.36 -5.52 -23.76
C LYS A 229 10.02 -6.15 -24.12
N GLU A 230 10.07 -7.31 -24.77
CA GLU A 230 8.89 -8.10 -25.06
C GLU A 230 8.35 -8.68 -23.76
N LYS A 231 7.09 -8.36 -23.51
CA LYS A 231 6.33 -8.86 -22.38
C LYS A 231 5.97 -10.32 -22.65
N GLU A 232 6.17 -11.20 -21.66
CA GLU A 232 5.79 -12.61 -21.77
C GLU A 232 4.30 -12.70 -22.15
N LYS A 233 3.95 -13.50 -23.16
CA LYS A 233 2.55 -13.73 -23.52
C LYS A 233 1.89 -14.50 -22.38
N ILE A 234 0.96 -13.85 -21.71
CA ILE A 234 0.16 -14.42 -20.62
C ILE A 234 -1.30 -14.59 -21.08
N PRO A 235 -2.01 -15.62 -20.59
CA PRO A 235 -3.41 -15.86 -20.96
C PRO A 235 -4.40 -14.90 -20.27
N TYR A 236 -3.93 -13.93 -19.50
CA TYR A 236 -4.70 -12.97 -18.70
C TYR A 236 -4.07 -11.56 -18.77
N PRO A 237 -4.73 -10.47 -18.35
CA PRO A 237 -4.19 -9.12 -18.49
C PRO A 237 -2.86 -8.91 -17.75
N PHE A 238 -1.96 -8.13 -18.36
CA PHE A 238 -0.59 -7.84 -17.89
C PHE A 238 -0.52 -6.94 -16.66
N LYS A 239 -1.65 -6.38 -16.24
CA LYS A 239 -1.76 -5.65 -14.99
C LYS A 239 -2.93 -6.21 -14.22
N THR A 240 -2.73 -6.48 -12.95
CA THR A 240 -3.81 -6.86 -12.06
C THR A 240 -4.85 -5.73 -12.07
N PRO A 241 -6.12 -6.02 -12.41
CA PRO A 241 -7.16 -5.03 -12.26
C PRO A 241 -7.23 -4.60 -10.79
N TYR A 242 -7.34 -3.30 -10.55
CA TYR A 242 -7.69 -2.83 -9.22
C TYR A 242 -9.12 -3.23 -8.93
N LEU A 243 -9.44 -3.47 -7.65
CA LEU A 243 -10.82 -3.65 -7.23
C LEU A 243 -11.58 -2.36 -7.59
N GLU A 244 -12.44 -2.45 -8.60
CA GLU A 244 -13.41 -1.43 -8.92
C GLU A 244 -14.46 -1.43 -7.80
N PHE A 245 -14.35 -0.48 -6.88
CA PHE A 245 -15.23 -0.45 -5.69
C PHE A 245 -16.71 -0.25 -6.05
N SER A 246 -17.00 0.22 -7.27
CA SER A 246 -18.35 0.25 -7.83
C SER A 246 -19.03 -1.12 -7.84
N GLU A 247 -18.28 -2.22 -7.80
CA GLU A 247 -18.86 -3.57 -7.69
C GLU A 247 -19.67 -3.78 -6.41
N LYS A 248 -19.42 -3.00 -5.34
CA LYS A 248 -20.21 -3.08 -4.11
C LYS A 248 -21.58 -2.41 -4.24
N ILE A 249 -21.76 -1.52 -5.22
CA ILE A 249 -23.03 -0.85 -5.49
C ILE A 249 -23.87 -1.79 -6.36
N LYS A 250 -25.03 -2.18 -5.85
CA LYS A 250 -25.86 -3.23 -6.44
C LYS A 250 -27.32 -2.81 -6.47
N SER A 251 -28.06 -3.36 -7.43
CA SER A 251 -29.52 -3.33 -7.38
C SER A 251 -30.04 -4.23 -6.25
N ILE A 252 -31.27 -3.97 -5.80
CA ILE A 252 -31.91 -4.75 -4.73
C ILE A 252 -31.99 -6.24 -5.12
N GLU A 253 -32.31 -6.55 -6.38
CA GLU A 253 -32.40 -7.94 -6.86
C GLU A 253 -31.04 -8.65 -6.89
N GLU A 254 -29.97 -7.97 -7.31
CA GLU A 254 -28.62 -8.52 -7.25
C GLU A 254 -28.20 -8.80 -5.80
N VAL A 255 -28.45 -7.88 -4.89
CA VAL A 255 -28.13 -8.07 -3.46
C VAL A 255 -28.93 -9.21 -2.86
N LYS A 256 -30.22 -9.37 -3.20
CA LYS A 256 -31.03 -10.51 -2.73
C LYS A 256 -30.42 -11.85 -3.17
N GLN A 257 -29.97 -11.95 -4.42
CA GLN A 257 -29.30 -13.17 -4.91
C GLN A 257 -27.98 -13.42 -4.18
N LEU A 258 -27.19 -12.38 -3.91
CA LEU A 258 -25.92 -12.47 -3.17
C LEU A 258 -26.16 -12.88 -1.71
N ILE A 259 -27.14 -12.29 -1.04
CA ILE A 259 -27.55 -12.64 0.32
C ILE A 259 -27.94 -14.11 0.37
N LYS A 260 -28.77 -14.59 -0.57
CA LYS A 260 -29.20 -15.99 -0.64
C LYS A 260 -27.99 -16.93 -0.70
N LYS A 261 -27.05 -16.68 -1.61
CA LYS A 261 -25.81 -17.48 -1.75
C LYS A 261 -24.93 -17.47 -0.50
N ARG A 262 -24.90 -16.36 0.24
CA ARG A 262 -24.13 -16.24 1.49
C ARG A 262 -24.83 -16.95 2.65
N ARG A 263 -26.16 -16.89 2.72
CA ARG A 263 -26.98 -17.63 3.69
C ARG A 263 -26.88 -19.14 3.51
N GLU A 264 -26.83 -19.62 2.28
CA GLU A 264 -26.58 -21.04 1.97
C GLU A 264 -25.22 -21.53 2.54
N LYS A 265 -24.28 -20.61 2.79
CA LYS A 265 -22.99 -20.87 3.45
C LYS A 265 -23.01 -20.61 4.96
N GLY A 266 -24.17 -20.34 5.55
CA GLY A 266 -24.33 -20.05 6.97
C GLY A 266 -23.85 -18.68 7.43
N GLN A 267 -23.63 -17.73 6.50
CA GLN A 267 -23.13 -16.40 6.85
C GLN A 267 -24.24 -15.46 7.35
N ILE A 268 -23.93 -14.68 8.39
CA ILE A 268 -24.84 -13.74 9.06
C ILE A 268 -24.81 -12.37 8.38
N MET A 269 -25.96 -11.90 7.90
CA MET A 269 -26.11 -10.57 7.30
C MET A 269 -26.37 -9.50 8.37
N VAL A 270 -25.53 -8.47 8.38
CA VAL A 270 -25.80 -7.21 9.08
C VAL A 270 -26.38 -6.20 8.10
N PHE A 271 -27.41 -5.47 8.52
CA PHE A 271 -27.96 -4.34 7.76
C PHE A 271 -27.97 -3.07 8.57
N THR A 272 -27.61 -1.97 7.92
CA THR A 272 -27.87 -0.62 8.41
C THR A 272 -28.20 0.31 7.27
N ASN A 273 -28.66 1.52 7.57
CA ASN A 273 -28.96 2.52 6.55
C ASN A 273 -28.76 3.94 7.05
N GLY A 274 -28.59 4.86 6.11
CA GLY A 274 -28.48 6.28 6.38
C GLY A 274 -28.20 7.12 5.14
N CYS A 275 -28.12 8.43 5.37
CA CYS A 275 -27.80 9.40 4.33
C CYS A 275 -26.30 9.42 3.98
N PHE A 276 -25.41 9.34 4.98
CA PHE A 276 -23.95 9.32 4.80
C PHE A 276 -23.40 10.45 3.90
N ASP A 277 -23.91 11.67 4.09
CA ASP A 277 -23.62 12.77 3.17
C ASP A 277 -22.16 13.18 3.11
N ILE A 278 -21.65 13.89 4.13
CA ILE A 278 -20.22 14.12 4.27
C ILE A 278 -19.69 13.04 5.21
N LEU A 279 -18.88 12.13 4.68
CA LEU A 279 -18.28 11.05 5.46
C LEU A 279 -17.33 11.62 6.51
N HIS A 280 -17.37 11.07 7.72
CA HIS A 280 -16.55 11.50 8.85
C HIS A 280 -16.26 10.32 9.77
N VAL A 281 -15.38 10.52 10.76
CA VAL A 281 -14.92 9.48 11.69
C VAL A 281 -16.08 8.77 12.41
N GLY A 282 -17.15 9.49 12.75
CA GLY A 282 -18.37 8.90 13.30
C GLY A 282 -19.00 7.82 12.42
N HIS A 283 -19.12 8.06 11.10
CA HIS A 283 -19.65 7.07 10.15
C HIS A 283 -18.72 5.86 10.00
N VAL A 284 -17.40 6.10 9.91
CA VAL A 284 -16.42 5.00 9.77
C VAL A 284 -16.48 4.08 10.99
N HIS A 285 -16.46 4.64 12.20
CA HIS A 285 -16.57 3.86 13.42
C HIS A 285 -17.90 3.11 13.50
N TYR A 286 -19.01 3.78 13.21
CA TYR A 286 -20.34 3.19 13.22
C TYR A 286 -20.45 1.99 12.27
N LEU A 287 -20.01 2.14 11.01
CA LEU A 287 -20.08 1.09 10.00
C LEU A 287 -19.13 -0.07 10.33
N SER A 288 -17.91 0.21 10.82
CA SER A 288 -16.98 -0.83 11.27
C SER A 288 -17.52 -1.61 12.48
N SER A 289 -18.16 -0.92 13.43
CA SER A 289 -18.83 -1.57 14.57
C SER A 289 -20.01 -2.42 14.12
N ALA A 290 -20.87 -1.90 13.24
CA ALA A 290 -21.97 -2.69 12.66
C ALA A 290 -21.44 -3.94 11.96
N ARG A 291 -20.43 -3.79 11.09
CA ARG A 291 -19.81 -4.91 10.35
C ARG A 291 -19.27 -6.01 11.26
N SER A 292 -18.81 -5.67 12.46
CA SER A 292 -18.23 -6.63 13.42
C SER A 292 -19.23 -7.58 14.06
N LEU A 293 -20.54 -7.29 13.94
CA LEU A 293 -21.61 -8.10 14.53
C LEU A 293 -22.00 -9.33 13.69
N GLY A 294 -21.52 -9.42 12.44
CA GLY A 294 -21.81 -10.53 11.55
C GLY A 294 -20.75 -10.72 10.47
N ASP A 295 -21.09 -11.47 9.42
CA ASP A 295 -20.13 -11.92 8.40
C ASP A 295 -20.05 -11.00 7.19
N PHE A 296 -21.04 -10.14 6.97
CA PHE A 296 -21.05 -9.11 5.93
C PHE A 296 -22.06 -8.00 6.24
N LEU A 297 -21.79 -6.79 5.74
CA LEU A 297 -22.63 -5.61 5.93
C LEU A 297 -23.25 -5.13 4.62
N VAL A 298 -24.58 -5.03 4.61
CA VAL A 298 -25.34 -4.30 3.59
C VAL A 298 -25.72 -2.92 4.13
N VAL A 299 -25.41 -1.89 3.36
CA VAL A 299 -25.74 -0.49 3.69
C VAL A 299 -26.82 0.02 2.75
N GLY A 300 -28.00 0.34 3.29
CA GLY A 300 -29.02 1.10 2.60
C GLY A 300 -28.65 2.60 2.56
N VAL A 301 -28.58 3.17 1.37
CA VAL A 301 -28.27 4.59 1.16
C VAL A 301 -29.53 5.30 0.65
N ASN A 302 -29.97 6.33 1.37
CA ASN A 302 -31.08 7.16 0.91
C ASN A 302 -30.74 7.82 -0.43
N SER A 303 -31.68 7.83 -1.38
CA SER A 303 -31.55 8.61 -2.61
C SER A 303 -31.53 10.12 -2.35
N ASP A 304 -31.12 10.90 -3.35
CA ASP A 304 -31.07 12.36 -3.22
C ASP A 304 -32.46 12.95 -2.95
N GLU A 305 -33.52 12.39 -3.55
CA GLU A 305 -34.90 12.79 -3.29
C GLU A 305 -35.36 12.46 -1.87
N SER A 306 -35.04 11.25 -1.39
CA SER A 306 -35.32 10.83 -0.01
C SER A 306 -34.67 11.77 1.01
N VAL A 307 -33.40 12.10 0.80
CA VAL A 307 -32.68 13.00 1.72
C VAL A 307 -33.27 14.42 1.70
N LYS A 308 -33.65 14.95 0.53
CA LYS A 308 -34.30 16.27 0.42
C LYS A 308 -35.60 16.34 1.21
N LYS A 309 -36.41 15.27 1.18
CA LYS A 309 -37.66 15.19 1.96
C LYS A 309 -37.38 15.20 3.47
N ILE A 310 -36.38 14.42 3.92
CA ILE A 310 -36.06 14.25 5.34
C ILE A 310 -35.33 15.47 5.94
N LYS A 311 -34.41 16.07 5.17
CA LYS A 311 -33.43 17.06 5.67
C LYS A 311 -33.58 18.45 5.05
N GLY A 312 -34.49 18.63 4.10
CA GLY A 312 -34.73 19.89 3.40
C GLY A 312 -33.95 20.04 2.09
N PRO A 313 -34.25 21.08 1.30
CA PRO A 313 -33.80 21.22 -0.09
C PRO A 313 -32.29 21.44 -0.26
N LEU A 314 -31.59 21.88 0.80
CA LEU A 314 -30.15 22.12 0.80
C LEU A 314 -29.32 20.84 1.07
N ARG A 315 -29.99 19.68 1.15
CA ARG A 315 -29.39 18.39 1.50
C ARG A 315 -29.89 17.33 0.52
N PRO A 316 -29.06 16.38 0.06
CA PRO A 316 -27.66 16.20 0.44
C PRO A 316 -26.73 17.18 -0.29
N ILE A 317 -25.49 17.30 0.20
CA ILE A 317 -24.41 18.07 -0.44
C ILE A 317 -23.75 17.23 -1.52
N ASN A 318 -23.46 15.97 -1.21
CA ASN A 318 -22.93 14.99 -2.15
C ASN A 318 -24.08 14.17 -2.74
N SER A 319 -24.07 13.95 -4.05
CA SER A 319 -25.07 13.11 -4.72
C SER A 319 -25.03 11.68 -4.21
N GLU A 320 -26.13 10.94 -4.39
CA GLU A 320 -26.24 9.53 -3.98
C GLU A 320 -25.14 8.66 -4.56
N ARG A 321 -24.71 8.94 -5.79
CA ARG A 321 -23.61 8.24 -6.44
C ARG A 321 -22.27 8.52 -5.77
N GLU A 322 -21.97 9.78 -5.45
CA GLU A 322 -20.73 10.17 -4.75
C GLU A 322 -20.67 9.59 -3.34
N ARG A 323 -21.80 9.62 -2.62
CA ARG A 323 -21.95 9.03 -1.29
C ARG A 323 -21.70 7.52 -1.34
N ALA A 324 -22.36 6.81 -2.26
CA ALA A 324 -22.17 5.37 -2.44
C ALA A 324 -20.75 5.01 -2.86
N TYR A 325 -20.14 5.78 -3.77
CA TYR A 325 -18.75 5.55 -4.19
C TYR A 325 -17.78 5.70 -3.00
N THR A 326 -17.95 6.75 -2.20
CA THR A 326 -17.11 6.97 -1.01
C THR A 326 -17.29 5.85 0.02
N LEU A 327 -18.53 5.41 0.25
CA LEU A 327 -18.83 4.26 1.12
C LEU A 327 -18.24 2.95 0.59
N SER A 328 -18.23 2.76 -0.73
CA SER A 328 -17.74 1.52 -1.35
C SER A 328 -16.23 1.30 -1.13
N ALA A 329 -15.47 2.39 -0.96
CA ALA A 329 -14.06 2.33 -0.62
C ALA A 329 -13.79 1.87 0.82
N LEU A 330 -14.80 1.89 1.71
CA LEU A 330 -14.66 1.41 3.08
C LEU A 330 -14.60 -0.11 3.10
N GLU A 331 -13.57 -0.66 3.75
CA GLU A 331 -13.37 -2.10 3.89
C GLU A 331 -14.56 -2.79 4.58
N CYS A 332 -15.16 -2.13 5.58
CA CYS A 332 -16.26 -2.69 6.37
C CYS A 332 -17.61 -2.74 5.64
N VAL A 333 -17.73 -2.20 4.42
CA VAL A 333 -18.96 -2.21 3.62
C VAL A 333 -18.83 -3.29 2.55
N ASP A 334 -19.73 -4.27 2.53
CA ASP A 334 -19.74 -5.35 1.53
C ASP A 334 -20.65 -5.00 0.34
N TYR A 335 -21.87 -4.52 0.61
CA TYR A 335 -22.84 -4.13 -0.41
C TYR A 335 -23.55 -2.82 -0.09
N ILE A 336 -23.87 -2.05 -1.12
CA ILE A 336 -24.60 -0.79 -1.06
C ILE A 336 -25.82 -0.90 -1.96
N VAL A 337 -26.98 -0.51 -1.42
CA VAL A 337 -28.27 -0.46 -2.13
C VAL A 337 -28.93 0.89 -1.90
N PHE A 338 -29.54 1.45 -2.94
CA PHE A 338 -30.31 2.69 -2.83
C PHE A 338 -31.77 2.40 -2.45
N PHE A 339 -32.41 3.37 -1.80
CA PHE A 339 -33.85 3.37 -1.56
C PHE A 339 -34.40 4.81 -1.52
N ASP A 340 -35.64 4.99 -1.96
CA ASP A 340 -36.27 6.31 -2.17
C ASP A 340 -37.21 6.73 -1.05
N GLU A 341 -37.67 5.78 -0.24
CA GLU A 341 -38.58 6.04 0.86
C GLU A 341 -37.89 6.80 2.00
N GLU A 342 -38.68 7.49 2.83
CA GLU A 342 -38.16 8.21 3.99
C GLU A 342 -37.61 7.26 5.06
N THR A 343 -38.15 6.04 5.10
CA THR A 343 -37.75 4.99 6.04
C THR A 343 -37.33 3.73 5.28
N PRO A 344 -36.38 2.94 5.82
CA PRO A 344 -35.86 1.74 5.16
C PRO A 344 -36.79 0.53 5.29
N GLU A 345 -38.05 0.69 5.72
CA GLU A 345 -38.89 -0.42 6.15
C GLU A 345 -39.14 -1.47 5.05
N ASN A 346 -39.45 -1.01 3.83
CA ASN A 346 -39.66 -1.89 2.69
C ASN A 346 -38.37 -2.64 2.33
N LEU A 347 -37.25 -1.93 2.29
CA LEU A 347 -35.94 -2.53 2.04
C LEU A 347 -35.58 -3.58 3.10
N ILE A 348 -35.88 -3.32 4.38
CA ILE A 348 -35.70 -4.30 5.46
C ILE A 348 -36.59 -5.53 5.23
N LYS A 349 -37.84 -5.34 4.79
CA LYS A 349 -38.76 -6.45 4.47
C LYS A 349 -38.27 -7.31 3.32
N GLU A 350 -37.66 -6.68 2.31
CA GLU A 350 -37.13 -7.39 1.16
C GLU A 350 -35.84 -8.16 1.45
N LEU A 351 -34.91 -7.55 2.20
CA LEU A 351 -33.60 -8.15 2.48
C LEU A 351 -33.63 -9.11 3.68
N LYS A 352 -34.59 -8.92 4.60
CA LYS A 352 -34.81 -9.69 5.83
C LYS A 352 -33.51 -9.88 6.62
N PRO A 353 -32.83 -8.84 7.11
CA PRO A 353 -31.51 -8.96 7.72
C PRO A 353 -31.50 -9.85 8.97
N ASP A 354 -30.37 -10.51 9.24
CA ASP A 354 -30.19 -11.33 10.45
C ASP A 354 -29.92 -10.44 11.67
N ILE A 355 -29.21 -9.32 11.45
CA ILE A 355 -28.95 -8.28 12.46
C ILE A 355 -29.25 -6.90 11.85
N LEU A 356 -30.17 -6.16 12.46
CA LEU A 356 -30.45 -4.76 12.14
C LEU A 356 -29.70 -3.84 13.10
N VAL A 357 -28.84 -2.98 12.58
CA VAL A 357 -28.04 -2.06 13.38
C VAL A 357 -28.52 -0.62 13.21
N LYS A 358 -28.70 0.06 14.33
CA LYS A 358 -28.92 1.51 14.39
C LYS A 358 -27.97 2.18 15.39
N GLY A 359 -27.75 3.48 15.19
CA GLY A 359 -27.07 4.30 16.19
C GLY A 359 -27.88 4.41 17.48
N ALA A 360 -27.21 4.58 18.62
CA ALA A 360 -27.84 4.60 19.95
C ALA A 360 -28.78 5.80 20.23
N ASP A 361 -29.06 6.65 19.24
CA ASP A 361 -29.95 7.82 19.35
C ASP A 361 -31.44 7.45 19.50
N TRP A 362 -31.80 6.17 19.30
CA TRP A 362 -33.18 5.71 19.29
C TRP A 362 -33.41 4.64 20.36
N GLU A 363 -34.52 4.76 21.09
CA GLU A 363 -35.09 3.64 21.86
C GLU A 363 -35.39 2.48 20.90
N GLU A 364 -35.19 1.25 21.37
CA GLU A 364 -35.25 0.07 20.51
C GLU A 364 -36.64 -0.12 19.87
N GLU A 365 -37.70 0.25 20.60
CA GLU A 365 -39.08 0.22 20.13
C GLU A 365 -39.37 1.23 19.01
N LYS A 366 -38.52 2.26 18.85
CA LYS A 366 -38.66 3.30 17.81
C LYS A 366 -37.81 3.01 16.56
N ILE A 367 -37.05 1.92 16.55
CA ILE A 367 -36.25 1.53 15.39
C ILE A 367 -37.18 0.95 14.31
N VAL A 368 -37.29 1.67 13.19
CA VAL A 368 -38.03 1.20 12.01
C VAL A 368 -37.52 -0.18 11.57
N GLY A 369 -38.44 -1.13 11.44
CA GLY A 369 -38.15 -2.51 11.05
C GLY A 369 -37.83 -3.46 12.21
N ALA A 370 -37.66 -2.97 13.45
CA ALA A 370 -37.30 -3.82 14.60
C ALA A 370 -38.30 -4.95 14.86
N THR A 371 -39.60 -4.64 14.87
CA THR A 371 -40.67 -5.64 15.08
C THR A 371 -40.65 -6.72 14.00
N PHE A 372 -40.44 -6.33 12.74
CA PHE A 372 -40.36 -7.27 11.63
C PHE A 372 -39.13 -8.17 11.74
N VAL A 373 -37.96 -7.61 12.04
CA VAL A 373 -36.70 -8.38 12.18
C VAL A 373 -36.82 -9.41 13.30
N LYS A 374 -37.38 -9.01 14.45
CA LYS A 374 -37.60 -9.90 15.59
C LYS A 374 -38.63 -11.00 15.32
N SER A 375 -39.63 -10.75 14.46
CA SER A 375 -40.71 -11.71 14.22
C SER A 375 -40.24 -13.02 13.55
N TYR A 376 -39.04 -13.02 12.95
CA TYR A 376 -38.41 -14.24 12.38
C TYR A 376 -37.10 -14.62 13.08
N GLY A 377 -36.86 -14.09 14.29
CA GLY A 377 -35.69 -14.45 15.12
C GLY A 377 -34.41 -13.65 14.83
N GLY A 378 -34.48 -12.59 14.01
CA GLY A 378 -33.37 -11.65 13.83
C GLY A 378 -33.12 -10.78 15.06
N LYS A 379 -31.94 -10.18 15.14
CA LYS A 379 -31.52 -9.31 16.26
C LYS A 379 -31.54 -7.84 15.87
N VAL A 380 -31.75 -6.97 16.85
CA VAL A 380 -31.65 -5.52 16.69
C VAL A 380 -30.58 -5.03 17.64
N GLU A 381 -29.55 -4.38 17.10
CA GLU A 381 -28.37 -3.95 17.86
C GLU A 381 -28.20 -2.44 17.77
N ARG A 382 -27.78 -1.84 18.88
CA ARG A 382 -27.56 -0.39 19.00
C ARG A 382 -26.08 -0.12 19.20
N VAL A 383 -25.48 0.63 18.28
CA VAL A 383 -24.07 1.02 18.37
C VAL A 383 -23.95 2.42 18.98
N PRO A 384 -23.21 2.59 20.09
CA PRO A 384 -23.01 3.89 20.70
C PRO A 384 -22.17 4.80 19.81
N PHE A 385 -22.55 6.08 19.71
CA PHE A 385 -21.74 7.07 19.01
C PHE A 385 -20.54 7.46 19.87
N LYS A 386 -19.34 7.12 19.39
CA LYS A 386 -18.08 7.44 20.07
C LYS A 386 -17.61 8.88 19.85
N PHE A 387 -18.04 9.51 18.76
CA PHE A 387 -17.53 10.81 18.33
C PHE A 387 -18.66 11.82 18.22
N ASP A 388 -18.45 13.01 18.79
CA ASP A 388 -19.40 14.10 18.67
C ASP A 388 -19.23 14.86 17.34
N VAL A 389 -19.63 14.23 16.23
CA VAL A 389 -19.51 14.78 14.87
C VAL A 389 -20.72 14.38 14.03
N SER A 390 -21.18 15.32 13.19
CA SER A 390 -22.22 15.08 12.20
C SER A 390 -21.98 15.95 10.98
N THR A 391 -22.61 15.63 9.84
CA THR A 391 -22.54 16.50 8.67
C THR A 391 -23.07 17.91 8.96
N THR A 392 -24.14 18.04 9.75
CA THR A 392 -24.65 19.35 10.18
C THR A 392 -23.60 20.15 10.95
N LYS A 393 -22.94 19.54 11.94
CA LYS A 393 -21.87 20.19 12.71
C LYS A 393 -20.67 20.57 11.85
N ILE A 394 -20.34 19.75 10.85
CA ILE A 394 -19.29 20.07 9.88
C ILE A 394 -19.68 21.31 9.05
N ILE A 395 -20.91 21.36 8.54
CA ILE A 395 -21.40 22.51 7.77
C ILE A 395 -21.43 23.78 8.62
N GLU A 396 -21.97 23.71 9.84
CA GLU A 396 -21.99 24.84 10.77
C GLU A 396 -20.58 25.34 11.09
N LYS A 397 -19.63 24.41 11.28
CA LYS A 397 -18.23 24.74 11.50
C LYS A 397 -17.61 25.42 10.27
N ILE A 398 -17.87 24.92 9.06
CA ILE A 398 -17.43 25.54 7.80
C ILE A 398 -18.00 26.96 7.70
N LEU A 399 -19.31 27.13 7.87
CA LEU A 399 -19.98 28.42 7.83
C LEU A 399 -19.46 29.39 8.90
N LYS A 400 -19.04 28.90 10.07
CA LYS A 400 -18.46 29.72 11.13
C LYS A 400 -17.02 30.15 10.82
N ILE A 401 -16.21 29.27 10.20
CA ILE A 401 -14.81 29.56 9.86
C ILE A 401 -14.72 30.53 8.68
N TYR A 402 -15.65 30.43 7.73
CA TYR A 402 -15.66 31.22 6.50
C TYR A 402 -16.78 32.30 6.48
N LYS A 403 -17.39 32.58 7.63
CA LYS A 403 -18.14 33.83 7.83
C LYS A 403 -17.11 34.90 8.19
N ASP A 404 -16.90 35.82 7.26
CA ASP A 404 -15.99 36.97 7.29
C ASP A 404 -15.42 37.36 8.67
#